data_AF-A0A8C1IAN0-F1
#
_entry.id   AF-A0A8C1IAN0-F1
#
_cell.length_a   1.000
_cell.length_b   1.000
_cell.length_c   1.000
_cell.angle_alpha   90.00
_cell.angle_beta   90.00
_cell.angle_gamma   90.00
#
_symmetry.space_group_name_H-M   'P 1'
#
loop_
_entity.id
_entity.type
_entity.pdbx_description
1 polymer ?
#
loop_
_entity_poly.entity_id
_entity_poly.type
_entity_poly.pdbx_seq_one_letter_code
_entity_poly.pdbx_strand_id
1 'polypeptide(L)'
;MSAVAYVDILDGDKEGYIRFKSPEGAQTVITARSELQKKYNWNVELLSGDHEQRYWQKILVDRQAKLNSPREKKRGTEKLISKAEKIIIARATEASKHIRFDD
;
A
#
# COMPACT_ATOMS: atom_id res chain seq x y z
N MET A 1 -4.58 14.23 13.86
CA MET A 1 -3.84 13.08 13.29
C MET A 1 -4.01 13.12 11.79
N SER A 2 -2.97 13.52 11.05
CA SER A 2 -3.09 13.56 9.59
C SER A 2 -3.03 12.13 9.04
N ALA A 3 -4.07 11.74 8.31
CA ALA A 3 -4.24 10.37 7.82
C ALA A 3 -3.45 10.18 6.52
N VAL A 4 -2.58 9.16 6.50
CA VAL A 4 -1.92 8.67 5.29
C VAL A 4 -2.99 8.17 4.32
N ALA A 5 -2.95 8.64 3.07
CA ALA A 5 -3.91 8.29 2.04
C ALA A 5 -3.51 7.02 1.28
N TYR A 6 -2.21 6.86 1.04
CA TYR A 6 -1.66 5.77 0.26
C TYR A 6 -0.16 5.63 0.54
N VAL A 7 0.32 4.39 0.54
CA VAL A 7 1.74 4.06 0.64
C VAL A 7 2.08 3.25 -0.60
N ASP A 8 2.94 3.79 -1.45
CA ASP A 8 3.41 3.19 -2.69
C ASP A 8 4.83 2.66 -2.46
N ILE A 9 4.93 1.36 -2.20
CA ILE A 9 6.19 0.64 -2.04
C ILE A 9 6.10 -0.57 -2.95
N LEU A 10 7.12 -0.78 -3.79
CA LEU A 10 7.26 -2.03 -4.54
C LEU A 10 8.02 -3.06 -3.71
N ASP A 11 7.59 -4.31 -3.78
CA ASP A 11 8.29 -5.42 -3.14
C ASP A 11 9.71 -5.55 -3.73
N GLY A 12 10.72 -5.35 -2.87
CA GLY A 12 12.14 -5.40 -3.23
C GLY A 12 12.79 -4.04 -3.46
N ASP A 13 12.01 -2.95 -3.54
CA ASP A 13 12.58 -1.61 -3.62
C ASP A 13 13.00 -1.08 -2.25
N LYS A 14 14.11 -0.33 -2.23
CA LYS A 14 14.63 0.37 -1.03
C LYS A 14 14.04 1.75 -0.84
N GLU A 15 13.20 2.18 -1.78
CA GLU A 15 12.60 3.50 -1.87
C GLU A 15 11.08 3.35 -2.02
N GLY A 16 10.34 4.35 -1.57
CA GLY A 16 8.88 4.34 -1.62
C GLY A 16 8.31 5.74 -1.47
N TYR A 17 7.06 5.90 -1.87
CA TYR A 17 6.36 7.17 -1.87
C TYR A 17 5.15 7.11 -0.94
N ILE A 18 5.00 8.12 -0.09
CA ILE A 18 3.88 8.21 0.85
C ILE A 18 3.03 9.41 0.46
N ARG A 19 1.73 9.17 0.23
CA ARG A 19 0.76 10.21 -0.06
C ARG A 19 -0.04 10.55 1.19
N PHE A 20 -0.04 11.82 1.56
CA PHE A 20 -0.85 12.35 2.65
C PHE A 20 -2.17 12.92 2.12
N LYS A 21 -3.23 12.88 2.93
CA LYS A 21 -4.51 13.55 2.60
C LYS A 21 -4.44 15.06 2.77
N SER A 22 -3.62 15.54 3.71
CA SER A 22 -3.41 16.96 3.96
C SER A 22 -1.93 17.33 3.83
N PRO A 23 -1.62 18.53 3.32
CA PRO A 23 -0.23 19.01 3.23
C PRO A 23 0.41 19.17 4.62
N GLU A 24 -0.37 19.50 5.64
CA GLU A 24 0.07 19.57 7.04
C GLU A 24 0.63 18.23 7.54
N GLY A 25 0.07 17.10 7.07
CA GLY A 25 0.58 15.77 7.36
C GLY A 25 1.97 15.51 6.79
N ALA A 26 2.23 16.00 5.57
CA ALA A 26 3.56 15.89 4.97
C ALA A 26 4.57 16.76 5.74
N GLN A 27 4.18 17.98 6.13
CA GLN A 27 5.04 18.90 6.88
C GLN A 27 5.42 18.37 8.27
N THR A 28 4.48 17.74 8.98
CA THR A 28 4.77 17.09 10.28
C THR A 28 5.75 15.93 10.15
N VAL A 29 5.70 15.16 9.06
CA VAL A 29 6.67 14.08 8.82
C VAL A 29 8.05 14.61 8.43
N ILE A 30 8.11 15.70 7.67
CA ILE A 30 9.38 16.35 7.30
C ILE A 30 10.06 16.97 8.53
N THR A 31 9.30 17.59 9.43
CA THR A 31 9.86 18.11 10.68
C THR A 31 10.40 16.99 11.58
N ALA A 32 9.73 15.83 11.60
CA ALA A 32 10.20 14.61 12.27
C ALA A 32 11.32 13.86 11.49
N ARG A 33 11.77 14.34 10.32
CA ARG A 33 12.82 13.69 9.50
C ARG A 33 14.08 13.39 10.30
N SER A 34 14.49 14.32 11.17
CA SER A 34 15.71 14.17 11.98
C SER A 34 15.63 13.01 12.98
N GLU A 35 14.45 12.76 13.54
CA GLU A 35 14.20 11.64 14.46
C GLU A 35 14.13 10.31 13.70
N LEU A 36 13.47 10.31 12.54
CA LEU A 36 13.38 9.15 11.66
C LEU A 36 14.76 8.73 11.12
N GLN A 37 15.60 9.70 10.77
CA GLN A 37 16.97 9.43 10.34
C GLN A 37 17.81 8.85 11.47
N LYS A 38 17.72 9.39 12.69
CA LYS A 38 18.47 8.86 13.85
C LYS A 38 18.04 7.44 14.24
N LYS A 39 16.75 7.12 14.11
CA LYS A 39 16.20 5.84 14.59
C LYS A 39 16.23 4.72 13.54
N TYR A 40 15.97 5.05 12.28
CA TYR A 40 15.81 4.08 11.20
C TYR A 40 16.73 4.33 10.00
N ASN A 41 17.53 5.40 10.02
CA ASN A 41 18.38 5.84 8.92
C ASN A 41 17.62 6.06 7.60
N TRP A 42 16.34 6.45 7.70
CA TRP A 42 15.51 6.76 6.55
C TRP A 42 15.69 8.21 6.12
N ASN A 43 15.86 8.40 4.81
CA ASN A 43 15.84 9.73 4.22
C ASN A 43 14.44 10.03 3.69
N VAL A 44 13.80 11.09 4.20
CA VAL A 44 12.45 11.49 3.79
C VAL A 44 12.52 12.89 3.18
N GLU A 45 12.04 13.02 1.96
CA GLU A 45 12.05 14.29 1.22
C GLU A 45 10.67 14.61 0.66
N LEU A 46 10.32 15.89 0.67
CA LEU A 46 9.09 16.35 0.05
C LEU A 46 9.30 16.41 -1.46
N LEU A 47 8.49 15.67 -2.21
CA LEU A 47 8.43 15.86 -3.64
C LEU A 47 7.73 17.19 -3.95
N SER A 48 8.38 18.01 -4.77
CA SER A 48 7.82 19.29 -5.25
C SER A 48 8.21 19.53 -6.71
N GLY A 49 7.38 20.27 -7.45
CA GLY A 49 7.65 20.68 -8.83
C GLY A 49 7.66 19.51 -9.81
N ASP A 50 8.70 19.41 -10.64
CA ASP A 50 8.82 18.39 -11.70
C ASP A 50 8.79 16.96 -11.16
N HIS A 51 9.41 16.70 -10.01
CA HIS A 51 9.43 15.36 -9.41
C HIS A 51 8.04 14.91 -8.97
N GLU A 52 7.27 15.84 -8.42
CA GLU A 52 5.88 15.60 -8.03
C GLU A 52 5.02 15.34 -9.28
N GLN A 53 5.16 16.16 -10.32
CA GLN A 53 4.41 15.97 -11.56
C GLN A 53 4.73 14.62 -12.23
N ARG A 54 6.00 14.21 -12.27
CA ARG A 54 6.41 12.89 -12.78
C ARG A 54 5.81 11.76 -11.96
N TYR A 55 5.82 11.88 -10.63
CA TYR A 55 5.19 10.88 -9.76
C TYR A 55 3.68 10.76 -10.03
N TRP A 56 2.97 11.89 -10.16
CA TRP A 56 1.55 11.87 -10.52
C TRP A 56 1.29 11.29 -11.91
N GLN A 57 2.13 11.61 -12.90
CA GLN A 57 2.04 11.03 -14.24
C GLN A 57 2.22 9.50 -14.20
N LYS A 58 3.20 9.00 -13.44
CA LYS A 58 3.39 7.56 -13.22
C LYS A 58 2.12 6.92 -12.66
N ILE A 59 1.54 7.49 -11.60
CA ILE A 59 0.30 6.96 -11.00
C ILE A 59 -0.85 6.92 -12.01
N LEU A 60 -1.01 7.95 -12.83
CA LEU A 60 -2.07 8.01 -13.83
C LEU A 60 -1.87 6.96 -14.92
N VAL A 61 -0.64 6.78 -15.39
CA VAL A 61 -0.29 5.75 -16.37
C VAL A 61 -0.53 4.35 -15.80
N ASP A 62 -0.07 4.08 -14.58
CA ASP A 62 -0.26 2.80 -13.91
C ASP A 62 -1.75 2.50 -13.70
N ARG A 63 -2.54 3.50 -13.30
CA ARG A 63 -3.99 3.38 -13.19
C ARG A 63 -4.63 3.04 -14.53
N GLN A 64 -4.21 3.72 -15.60
CA GLN A 64 -4.74 3.49 -16.95
C GLN A 64 -4.36 2.09 -17.46
N ALA A 65 -3.11 1.67 -17.26
CA ALA A 65 -2.64 0.33 -17.59
C ALA A 65 -3.42 -0.75 -16.81
N LYS A 66 -3.69 -0.52 -15.52
CA LYS A 66 -4.48 -1.42 -14.68
C LYS A 66 -5.95 -1.50 -15.12
N LEU A 67 -6.54 -0.38 -15.56
CA LEU A 67 -7.90 -0.36 -16.09
C LEU A 67 -8.02 -1.04 -17.46
N ASN A 68 -7.02 -0.84 -18.31
CA ASN A 68 -6.96 -1.42 -19.66
C ASN A 68 -6.48 -2.88 -19.67
N SER A 69 -5.90 -3.36 -18.57
CA SER A 69 -5.44 -4.73 -18.41
C SER A 69 -6.59 -5.70 -18.69
N PRO A 70 -6.41 -6.66 -19.62
CA PRO A 70 -7.41 -7.68 -19.87
C PRO A 70 -7.61 -8.49 -18.59
N ARG A 71 -8.80 -8.34 -18.00
CA ARG A 71 -9.16 -9.09 -16.80
C ARG A 71 -9.27 -10.57 -17.15
N GLU A 72 -8.45 -11.41 -16.50
CA GLU A 72 -8.64 -12.85 -16.52
C GLU A 72 -10.03 -13.19 -15.95
N LYS A 73 -10.90 -13.68 -16.83
CA LYS A 73 -12.24 -14.13 -16.45
C LYS A 73 -12.15 -15.58 -16.02
N LYS A 74 -12.17 -15.85 -14.71
CA LYS A 74 -12.34 -17.20 -14.18
C LYS A 74 -13.69 -17.77 -14.62
N ARG A 75 -13.70 -18.93 -15.28
CA ARG A 75 -14.91 -19.58 -15.83
C ARG A 75 -15.05 -21.02 -15.33
N GLY A 76 -16.27 -21.55 -15.37
CA GLY A 76 -16.54 -22.98 -15.11
C GLY A 76 -16.00 -23.47 -13.76
N THR A 77 -15.19 -24.53 -13.82
CA THR A 77 -14.57 -25.21 -12.68
C THR A 77 -13.65 -24.29 -11.87
N GLU A 78 -12.92 -23.40 -12.53
CA GLU A 78 -12.00 -22.46 -11.86
C GLU A 78 -12.75 -21.51 -10.91
N LYS A 79 -13.99 -21.15 -11.26
CA LYS A 79 -14.86 -20.34 -10.39
C LYS A 79 -15.27 -21.10 -9.13
N LEU A 80 -15.51 -22.42 -9.26
CA LEU A 80 -15.87 -23.28 -8.13
C LEU A 80 -14.68 -23.49 -7.19
N ILE A 81 -13.50 -23.75 -7.74
CA ILE A 81 -12.24 -23.88 -6.99
C ILE A 81 -11.95 -22.59 -6.22
N SER A 82 -11.97 -21.43 -6.90
CA SER A 82 -11.71 -20.14 -6.24
C SER A 82 -12.75 -19.79 -5.17
N LYS A 83 -14.01 -20.24 -5.33
CA LYS A 83 -15.03 -20.08 -4.29
C LYS A 83 -14.74 -20.98 -3.09
N ALA A 84 -14.32 -22.23 -3.30
CA ALA A 84 -13.95 -23.15 -2.23
C ALA A 84 -12.72 -22.63 -1.45
N GLU A 85 -11.67 -22.19 -2.15
CA GLU A 85 -10.46 -21.60 -1.55
C GLU A 85 -10.81 -20.42 -0.64
N LYS A 86 -11.66 -19.49 -1.10
CA LYS A 86 -12.11 -18.34 -0.30
C LYS A 86 -12.83 -18.76 0.98
N ILE A 87 -13.66 -19.79 0.93
CA ILE A 87 -14.38 -20.30 2.11
C ILE A 87 -13.40 -20.93 3.11
N ILE A 88 -12.42 -21.68 2.62
CA ILE A 88 -11.38 -22.30 3.47
C ILE A 88 -10.56 -21.21 4.17
N ILE A 89 -10.10 -20.19 3.44
CA ILE A 89 -9.33 -19.07 4.00
C ILE A 89 -10.17 -18.28 5.02
N ALA A 90 -11.44 -18.00 4.72
CA ALA A 90 -12.33 -17.30 5.65
C ALA A 90 -12.51 -18.09 6.96
N ARG A 91 -12.74 -19.40 6.88
CA ARG A 91 -12.84 -20.27 8.07
C ARG A 91 -11.53 -20.33 8.86
N ALA A 92 -10.39 -20.44 8.18
CA ALA A 92 -9.08 -20.45 8.82
C ALA A 92 -8.82 -19.13 9.56
N THR A 93 -9.09 -17.99 8.93
CA THR A 93 -8.93 -16.67 9.56
C THR A 93 -9.89 -16.45 10.72
N GLU A 94 -11.14 -16.94 10.65
CA GLU A 94 -12.07 -16.93 11.80
C GLU A 94 -11.62 -17.83 12.95
N ALA A 95 -11.13 -19.03 12.66
CA ALA A 95 -10.55 -19.92 13.66
C ALA A 95 -9.30 -19.31 14.32
N SER A 96 -8.50 -18.56 13.55
CA SER A 96 -7.29 -17.89 14.03
C SER A 96 -7.56 -16.68 14.94
N LYS A 97 -8.79 -16.16 15.00
CA LYS A 97 -9.14 -14.99 15.84
C LYS A 97 -9.13 -15.30 17.34
N HIS A 98 -9.19 -16.57 17.74
CA HIS A 98 -9.39 -16.98 19.13
C HIS A 98 -8.29 -17.90 19.67
N ILE A 99 -7.04 -17.73 19.25
CA ILE A 99 -5.93 -18.36 20.00
C ILE A 99 -5.77 -17.57 21.30
N ARG A 100 -6.43 -18.02 22.36
CA ARG A 100 -6.09 -17.64 23.74
C ARG A 100 -4.97 -18.55 24.21
N PHE A 101 -3.88 -17.94 24.66
CA PHE A 101 -2.90 -18.60 25.50
C PHE A 101 -3.40 -18.43 26.94
N ASP A 102 -3.91 -19.49 27.53
CA ASP A 102 -4.04 -19.57 28.99
C ASP A 102 -2.65 -19.97 29.53
N ASP A 103 -2.17 -19.23 30.54
CA ASP A 103 -0.89 -19.44 31.24
C ASP A 103 -0.73 -20.86 31.82
#